data_AF-A0A966CPN1-F1
#
_entry.id   AF-A0A966CPN1-F1
#
_cell.length_a   1.000
_cell.length_b   1.000
_cell.length_c   1.000
_cell.angle_alpha   90.00
_cell.angle_beta   90.00
_cell.angle_gamma   90.00
#
_symmetry.space_group_name_H-M   'P 1'
#
loop_
_entity.id
_entity.type
_entity.pdbx_description
1 polymer ?
#
loop_
_entity_poly.entity_id
_entity_poly.type
_entity_poly.pdbx_seq_one_letter_code
_entity_poly.pdbx_strand_id
1 'polypeptide(L)'
;MNKNKSILEDHKKIGSRFVPPMCQLGMTEVSYVNQILPEIIWMGFLNKREGYRVGIGIVEFMAKRLNEIKTTEKHLNFSLASSYEKIGKAQKDQIIDELDKNKYLSKLQEALSPLVCLYDGFPMAFVGPPKYFISRESMLNNLKRTVSECIDKYDQPGMVMQASVMYIRGITGGLYFNKGIKLPNLEKIITDFDSDEGKMAAASVRAFVMTEYMPMGEDKSDKWSESFWNQGYKLDTCKFPWEENE
;
A
#
# COMPACT_ATOMS: atom_id res chain seq x y z
N MET A 1 32.43 34.72 -12.16
CA MET A 1 31.25 33.82 -12.26
C MET A 1 31.61 32.72 -13.26
N ASN A 2 32.01 31.54 -12.77
CA ASN A 2 32.41 30.43 -13.67
C ASN A 2 31.19 29.88 -14.40
N LYS A 3 31.20 30.04 -15.72
CA LYS A 3 30.30 29.39 -16.68
C LYS A 3 30.83 27.99 -16.97
N ASN A 4 29.89 27.04 -17.12
CA ASN A 4 30.07 25.63 -17.48
C ASN A 4 30.31 24.67 -16.30
N LYS A 5 29.33 24.55 -15.39
CA LYS A 5 29.15 23.27 -14.68
C LYS A 5 28.61 22.25 -15.67
N SER A 6 29.30 21.13 -15.84
CA SER A 6 28.81 20.05 -16.70
C SER A 6 27.58 19.40 -16.06
N ILE A 7 26.56 19.12 -16.87
CA ILE A 7 25.35 18.43 -16.42
C ILE A 7 25.80 17.06 -15.91
N LEU A 8 25.57 16.74 -14.62
CA LEU A 8 25.94 15.51 -13.89
C LEU A 8 27.28 15.49 -13.10
N GLU A 9 27.91 16.62 -12.77
CA GLU A 9 29.15 16.63 -11.93
C GLU A 9 29.02 15.88 -10.60
N ASP A 10 27.86 15.95 -9.95
CA ASP A 10 27.64 15.31 -8.66
C ASP A 10 27.34 13.79 -8.77
N HIS A 11 27.17 13.27 -9.99
CA HIS A 11 26.90 11.84 -10.21
C HIS A 11 28.20 11.05 -10.30
N LYS A 12 28.28 9.95 -9.55
CA LYS A 12 29.40 9.01 -9.64
C LYS A 12 29.17 8.05 -10.79
N LYS A 13 30.04 8.06 -11.81
CA LYS A 13 30.00 7.07 -12.89
C LYS A 13 30.61 5.74 -12.40
N ILE A 14 29.81 4.67 -12.41
CA ILE A 14 30.24 3.30 -12.13
C ILE A 14 30.00 2.47 -13.39
N GLY A 15 31.08 2.13 -14.11
CA GLY A 15 31.00 1.50 -15.43
C GLY A 15 30.30 2.42 -16.45
N SER A 16 29.20 1.94 -17.04
CA SER A 16 28.34 2.72 -17.96
C SER A 16 27.22 3.49 -17.25
N ARG A 17 27.00 3.27 -15.94
CA ARG A 17 25.88 3.85 -15.18
C ARG A 17 26.31 5.08 -14.40
N PHE A 18 25.50 6.14 -14.44
CA PHE A 18 25.66 7.30 -13.56
C PHE A 18 24.82 7.09 -12.30
N VAL A 19 25.46 7.20 -11.13
CA VAL A 19 24.83 7.01 -9.82
C VAL A 19 24.59 8.38 -9.18
N PRO A 20 23.32 8.77 -8.93
CA PRO A 20 22.99 10.04 -8.29
C PRO A 20 23.59 10.17 -6.88
N PRO A 21 23.89 11.39 -6.41
CA PRO A 21 24.40 11.63 -5.05
C PRO A 21 23.61 10.92 -3.95
N MET A 22 22.28 10.92 -4.05
CA MET A 22 21.40 10.32 -3.06
C MET A 22 21.60 8.80 -2.96
N CYS A 23 21.80 8.11 -4.09
CA CYS A 23 22.09 6.68 -4.09
C CYS A 23 23.46 6.34 -3.52
N GLN A 24 24.40 7.29 -3.55
CA GLN A 24 25.71 7.13 -2.92
C GLN A 24 25.61 7.19 -1.38
N LEU A 25 24.52 7.74 -0.84
CA LEU A 25 24.21 7.75 0.60
C LEU A 25 23.45 6.49 1.06
N GLY A 26 23.36 5.45 0.21
CA GLY A 26 22.65 4.21 0.53
C GLY A 26 21.15 4.24 0.29
N MET A 27 20.60 5.33 -0.26
CA MET A 27 19.18 5.38 -0.64
C MET A 27 18.95 4.62 -1.95
N THR A 28 18.06 3.64 -1.91
CA THR A 28 17.63 2.90 -3.09
C THR A 28 16.33 3.47 -3.66
N GLU A 29 16.17 3.33 -4.97
CA GLU A 29 14.91 3.65 -5.64
C GLU A 29 13.82 2.68 -5.16
N VAL A 30 12.64 3.22 -4.86
CA VAL A 30 11.46 2.44 -4.50
C VAL A 30 10.47 2.45 -5.66
N SER A 31 10.14 1.26 -6.18
CA SER A 31 9.13 1.09 -7.22
C SER A 31 7.73 1.06 -6.61
N TYR A 32 6.86 1.96 -7.08
CA TYR A 32 5.45 1.91 -6.69
C TYR A 32 4.81 0.58 -7.06
N VAL A 33 4.91 0.18 -8.33
CA VAL A 33 4.23 -1.03 -8.82
C VAL A 33 4.84 -2.28 -8.21
N ASN A 34 6.17 -2.37 -8.13
CA ASN A 34 6.81 -3.62 -7.71
C ASN A 34 6.90 -3.79 -6.20
N GLN A 35 6.96 -2.70 -5.42
CA GLN A 35 7.20 -2.78 -3.97
C GLN A 35 6.03 -2.22 -3.14
N ILE A 36 5.49 -1.05 -3.47
CA ILE A 36 4.47 -0.38 -2.66
C ILE A 36 3.07 -0.96 -2.92
N LEU A 37 2.68 -1.10 -4.19
CA LEU A 37 1.34 -1.51 -4.60
C LEU A 37 0.93 -2.85 -3.95
N PRO A 38 1.73 -3.93 -3.98
CA PRO A 38 1.35 -5.21 -3.37
C PRO A 38 1.07 -5.13 -1.87
N GLU A 39 1.70 -4.19 -1.18
CA GLU A 39 1.55 -4.02 0.26
C GLU A 39 0.30 -3.25 0.65
N ILE A 40 -0.21 -2.40 -0.24
CA ILE A 40 -1.35 -1.51 0.04
C ILE A 40 -2.60 -1.84 -0.78
N ILE A 41 -2.50 -2.71 -1.81
CA ILE A 41 -3.59 -3.06 -2.72
C ILE A 41 -4.81 -3.66 -2.00
N TRP A 42 -4.61 -4.28 -0.83
CA TRP A 42 -5.69 -4.79 0.01
C TRP A 42 -6.69 -3.68 0.41
N MET A 43 -6.22 -2.43 0.58
CA MET A 43 -7.09 -1.28 0.81
C MET A 43 -7.90 -0.93 -0.45
N GLY A 44 -7.31 -1.13 -1.64
CA GLY A 44 -8.00 -0.97 -2.93
C GLY A 44 -9.20 -1.91 -3.07
N PHE A 45 -9.04 -3.19 -2.68
CA PHE A 45 -10.15 -4.15 -2.66
C PHE A 45 -11.29 -3.70 -1.74
N LEU A 46 -10.93 -3.22 -0.55
CA LEU A 46 -11.89 -2.76 0.44
C LEU A 46 -12.62 -1.49 -0.03
N ASN A 47 -11.88 -0.53 -0.57
CA ASN A 47 -12.41 0.72 -1.11
C ASN A 47 -13.33 0.50 -2.31
N LYS A 48 -12.99 -0.41 -3.22
CA LYS A 48 -13.82 -0.75 -4.38
C LYS A 48 -15.17 -1.30 -3.96
N ARG A 49 -15.18 -2.11 -2.91
CA ARG A 49 -16.36 -2.83 -2.44
C ARG A 49 -17.26 -1.95 -1.56
N GLU A 50 -16.67 -1.25 -0.60
CA GLU A 50 -17.40 -0.54 0.45
C GLU A 50 -17.45 0.99 0.22
N GLY A 51 -16.69 1.49 -0.76
CA GLY A 51 -16.46 2.92 -0.97
C GLY A 51 -15.32 3.45 -0.08
N TYR A 52 -14.71 4.58 -0.48
CA TYR A 52 -13.53 5.12 0.19
C TYR A 52 -13.74 5.41 1.68
N ARG A 53 -14.86 6.03 2.05
CA ARG A 53 -15.11 6.41 3.46
C ARG A 53 -15.22 5.19 4.38
N VAL A 54 -15.98 4.18 3.97
CA VAL A 54 -16.16 2.96 4.77
C VAL A 54 -14.87 2.15 4.77
N GLY A 55 -14.21 2.01 3.61
CA GLY A 55 -12.95 1.30 3.50
C GLY A 55 -11.87 1.88 4.40
N ILE A 56 -11.65 3.20 4.33
CA ILE A 56 -10.69 3.90 5.20
C ILE A 56 -11.07 3.75 6.68
N GLY A 57 -12.35 3.87 7.03
CA GLY A 57 -12.81 3.71 8.42
C GLY A 57 -12.52 2.33 9.00
N ILE A 58 -12.58 1.28 8.17
CA ILE A 58 -12.21 -0.09 8.60
C ILE A 58 -10.69 -0.21 8.77
N VAL A 59 -9.88 0.35 7.85
CA VAL A 59 -8.41 0.38 7.99
C VAL A 59 -8.00 1.14 9.24
N GLU A 60 -8.63 2.29 9.50
CA GLU A 60 -8.45 3.10 10.71
C GLU A 60 -8.74 2.30 11.97
N PHE A 61 -9.89 1.62 12.01
CA PHE A 61 -10.28 0.77 13.13
C PHE A 61 -9.21 -0.29 13.41
N MET A 62 -8.79 -1.03 12.38
CA MET A 62 -7.76 -2.07 12.52
C MET A 62 -6.44 -1.48 13.02
N ALA A 63 -5.99 -0.38 12.42
CA ALA A 63 -4.71 0.22 12.76
C ALA A 63 -4.68 0.75 14.20
N LYS A 64 -5.76 1.42 14.67
CA LYS A 64 -5.87 1.91 16.04
C LYS A 64 -5.83 0.75 17.05
N ARG A 65 -6.66 -0.27 16.84
CA ARG A 65 -6.73 -1.43 17.73
C ARG A 65 -5.43 -2.21 17.77
N LEU A 66 -4.83 -2.49 16.62
CA LEU A 66 -3.54 -3.17 16.58
C LEU A 66 -2.42 -2.32 17.19
N ASN A 67 -2.47 -0.99 17.09
CA ASN A 67 -1.51 -0.12 17.76
C ASN A 67 -1.65 -0.14 19.29
N GLU A 68 -2.85 -0.37 19.82
CA GLU A 68 -3.13 -0.52 21.25
C GLU A 68 -2.65 -1.87 21.81
N ILE A 69 -2.79 -2.95 21.03
CA ILE A 69 -2.55 -4.32 21.51
C ILE A 69 -1.20 -4.91 21.08
N LYS A 70 -0.44 -4.22 20.21
CA LYS A 70 0.89 -4.68 19.80
C LYS A 70 1.83 -4.76 21.00
N THR A 71 2.62 -5.82 21.03
CA THR A 71 3.63 -6.06 22.07
C THR A 71 5.00 -5.51 21.71
N THR A 72 5.19 -5.07 20.46
CA THR A 72 6.44 -4.47 20.00
C THR A 72 6.47 -2.97 20.27
N GLU A 73 7.60 -2.49 20.77
CA GLU A 73 7.86 -1.05 20.92
C GLU A 73 8.03 -0.36 19.55
N LYS A 74 8.45 -1.10 18.51
CA LYS A 74 8.60 -0.55 17.16
C LYS A 74 7.25 -0.04 16.66
N HIS A 75 7.25 1.18 16.12
CA HIS A 75 6.07 1.71 15.46
C HIS A 75 5.82 0.95 14.16
N LEU A 76 4.62 0.39 13.99
CA LEU A 76 4.21 -0.33 12.80
C LEU A 76 3.17 0.48 12.04
N ASN A 77 3.27 0.50 10.71
CA ASN A 77 2.24 1.08 9.87
C ASN A 77 1.31 -0.04 9.36
N PHE A 78 0.15 -0.19 10.00
CA PHE A 78 -0.83 -1.22 9.67
C PHE A 78 -1.61 -0.98 8.37
N SER A 79 -1.23 0.03 7.59
CA SER A 79 -1.63 0.13 6.17
C SER A 79 -0.82 -0.83 5.28
N LEU A 80 0.35 -1.30 5.73
CA LEU A 80 1.20 -2.22 4.98
C LEU A 80 0.85 -3.66 5.34
N ALA A 81 0.60 -4.51 4.35
CA ALA A 81 0.26 -5.92 4.56
C ALA A 81 1.35 -6.64 5.39
N SER A 82 2.63 -6.44 5.10
CA SER A 82 3.74 -7.06 5.83
C SER A 82 3.78 -6.70 7.33
N SER A 83 3.18 -5.59 7.76
CA SER A 83 3.09 -5.24 9.20
C SER A 83 2.31 -6.28 10.00
N TYR A 84 1.40 -7.03 9.37
CA TYR A 84 0.57 -8.06 10.01
C TYR A 84 1.33 -9.38 10.24
N GLU A 85 2.53 -9.55 9.68
CA GLU A 85 3.42 -10.66 10.03
C GLU A 85 4.06 -10.47 11.42
N LYS A 86 4.17 -9.22 11.87
CA LYS A 86 4.85 -8.83 13.12
C LYS A 86 3.95 -8.90 14.35
N ILE A 87 2.67 -9.22 14.16
CA ILE A 87 1.70 -9.41 15.25
C ILE A 87 1.52 -10.90 15.53
N GLY A 88 1.49 -11.26 16.81
CA GLY A 88 1.34 -12.63 17.28
C GLY A 88 -0.10 -13.14 17.17
N LYS A 89 -0.25 -14.46 17.33
CA LYS A 89 -1.55 -15.14 17.21
C LYS A 89 -2.60 -14.57 18.17
N ALA A 90 -2.27 -14.31 19.43
CA ALA A 90 -3.22 -13.76 20.40
C ALA A 90 -3.77 -12.39 19.98
N GLN A 91 -2.95 -11.53 19.38
CA GLN A 91 -3.38 -10.22 18.88
C GLN A 91 -4.23 -10.36 17.61
N LYS A 92 -3.89 -11.33 16.75
CA LYS A 92 -4.71 -11.69 15.58
C LYS A 92 -6.09 -12.18 16.01
N ASP A 93 -6.16 -13.09 16.97
CA ASP A 93 -7.42 -13.61 17.51
C ASP A 93 -8.25 -12.46 18.11
N GLN A 94 -7.62 -11.57 18.89
CA GLN A 94 -8.29 -10.41 19.48
C GLN A 94 -8.85 -9.44 18.42
N ILE A 95 -8.08 -9.08 17.39
CA ILE A 95 -8.57 -8.14 16.37
C ILE A 95 -9.71 -8.76 15.55
N ILE A 96 -9.72 -10.08 15.34
CA ILE A 96 -10.83 -10.78 14.66
C ILE A 96 -12.11 -10.67 15.49
N ASP A 97 -12.04 -10.92 16.80
CA ASP A 97 -13.19 -10.75 17.70
C ASP A 97 -13.72 -9.32 17.70
N GLU A 98 -12.82 -8.33 17.72
CA GLU A 98 -13.19 -6.91 17.66
C GLU A 98 -13.81 -6.53 16.32
N LEU A 99 -13.29 -7.03 15.20
CA LEU A 99 -13.86 -6.84 13.87
C LEU A 99 -15.26 -7.45 13.75
N ASP A 100 -15.49 -8.63 14.33
CA ASP A 100 -16.81 -9.28 14.30
C ASP A 100 -17.84 -8.50 15.13
N LYS A 101 -17.46 -8.11 16.36
CA LYS A 101 -18.29 -7.27 17.24
C LYS A 101 -18.71 -5.95 16.59
N ASN A 102 -17.84 -5.37 15.76
CA ASN A 102 -18.10 -4.13 15.03
C ASN A 102 -18.68 -4.34 13.62
N LYS A 103 -19.04 -5.57 13.24
CA LYS A 103 -19.61 -5.93 11.93
C LYS A 103 -18.72 -5.60 10.73
N TYR A 104 -17.41 -5.54 10.96
CA TYR A 104 -16.40 -5.30 9.91
C TYR A 104 -15.80 -6.59 9.36
N LEU A 105 -15.83 -7.68 10.14
CA LEU A 105 -15.17 -8.93 9.74
C LEU A 105 -15.69 -9.47 8.39
N SER A 106 -17.01 -9.54 8.19
CA SER A 106 -17.55 -10.06 6.92
C SER A 106 -17.19 -9.17 5.72
N LYS A 107 -17.20 -7.85 5.90
CA LYS A 107 -16.78 -6.90 4.86
C LYS A 107 -15.32 -7.14 4.46
N LEU A 108 -14.46 -7.36 5.46
CA LEU A 108 -13.04 -7.65 5.25
C LEU A 108 -12.83 -8.99 4.53
N GLN A 109 -13.45 -10.06 5.02
CA GLN A 109 -13.32 -11.41 4.46
C GLN A 109 -13.74 -11.45 3.00
N GLU A 110 -14.84 -10.78 2.66
CA GLU A 110 -15.32 -10.79 1.30
C GLU A 110 -14.54 -9.83 0.39
N ALA A 111 -14.11 -8.66 0.88
CA ALA A 111 -13.22 -7.75 0.11
C ALA A 111 -11.87 -8.41 -0.20
N LEU A 112 -11.26 -9.04 0.80
CA LEU A 112 -9.93 -9.64 0.71
C LEU A 112 -9.96 -11.07 0.14
N SER A 113 -11.13 -11.61 -0.20
CA SER A 113 -11.27 -12.97 -0.73
C SER A 113 -10.30 -13.29 -1.89
N PRO A 114 -10.01 -12.40 -2.86
CA PRO A 114 -9.04 -12.72 -3.92
C PRO A 114 -7.63 -12.90 -3.38
N LEU A 115 -7.22 -12.11 -2.38
CA LEU A 115 -5.89 -12.22 -1.78
C LEU A 115 -5.80 -13.44 -0.86
N VAL A 116 -6.79 -13.63 0.01
CA VAL A 116 -6.81 -14.74 0.97
C VAL A 116 -6.90 -16.11 0.29
N CYS A 117 -7.65 -16.23 -0.80
CA CYS A 117 -7.94 -17.52 -1.43
C CYS A 117 -7.02 -17.86 -2.61
N LEU A 118 -6.39 -16.86 -3.26
CA LEU A 118 -5.54 -17.08 -4.43
C LEU A 118 -4.04 -16.95 -4.14
N TYR A 119 -3.65 -16.33 -3.02
CA TYR A 119 -2.24 -16.10 -2.69
C TYR A 119 -1.82 -16.82 -1.42
N ASP A 120 -0.86 -17.72 -1.57
CA ASP A 120 -0.19 -18.38 -0.46
C ASP A 120 0.68 -17.35 0.29
N GLY A 121 0.61 -17.40 1.62
CA GLY A 121 1.43 -16.54 2.48
C GLY A 121 1.02 -15.07 2.49
N PHE A 122 -0.20 -14.72 2.06
CA PHE A 122 -0.72 -13.36 2.23
C PHE A 122 -0.65 -12.95 3.72
N PRO A 123 0.01 -11.82 4.08
CA PRO A 123 0.22 -11.45 5.48
C PRO A 123 -1.06 -11.32 6.34
N MET A 124 -2.19 -10.99 5.70
CA MET A 124 -3.49 -10.86 6.36
C MET A 124 -4.39 -12.08 6.18
N ALA A 125 -3.84 -13.24 5.79
CA ALA A 125 -4.61 -14.48 5.63
C ALA A 125 -5.36 -14.93 6.90
N PHE A 126 -4.94 -14.46 8.08
CA PHE A 126 -5.62 -14.72 9.37
C PHE A 126 -7.05 -14.16 9.44
N VAL A 127 -7.42 -13.24 8.55
CA VAL A 127 -8.81 -12.74 8.39
C VAL A 127 -9.77 -13.87 8.00
N GLY A 128 -9.24 -14.89 7.30
CA GLY A 128 -10.01 -16.04 6.86
C GLY A 128 -10.82 -15.78 5.59
N PRO A 129 -11.38 -16.86 5.01
CA PRO A 129 -12.15 -16.79 3.77
C PRO A 129 -13.52 -16.13 3.97
N PRO A 130 -14.20 -15.71 2.90
CA PRO A 130 -15.59 -15.25 2.95
C PRO A 130 -16.53 -16.35 3.46
N LYS A 131 -17.62 -15.93 4.12
CA LYS A 131 -18.68 -16.85 4.61
C LYS A 131 -19.42 -17.57 3.48
N TYR A 132 -19.51 -16.93 2.30
CA TYR A 132 -20.19 -17.48 1.13
C TYR A 132 -19.17 -17.87 0.07
N PHE A 133 -19.53 -18.87 -0.73
CA PHE A 133 -18.71 -19.28 -1.86
C PHE A 133 -18.62 -18.16 -2.91
N ILE A 134 -17.40 -17.83 -3.30
CA ILE A 134 -17.08 -16.94 -4.42
C ILE A 134 -16.28 -17.76 -5.42
N SER A 135 -16.71 -17.80 -6.68
CA SER A 135 -16.02 -18.58 -7.70
C SER A 135 -14.60 -18.06 -7.94
N ARG A 136 -13.68 -18.96 -8.30
CA ARG A 136 -12.31 -18.58 -8.67
C ARG A 136 -12.29 -17.52 -9.77
N GLU A 137 -13.13 -17.67 -10.79
CA GLU A 137 -13.27 -16.72 -11.88
C GLU A 137 -13.67 -15.32 -11.39
N SER A 138 -14.67 -15.24 -10.49
CA SER A 138 -15.08 -13.97 -9.91
C SER A 138 -13.96 -13.32 -9.09
N MET A 139 -13.18 -14.11 -8.34
CA MET A 139 -12.02 -13.61 -7.59
C MET A 139 -10.92 -13.10 -8.52
N LEU A 140 -10.62 -13.82 -9.60
CA LEU A 140 -9.63 -13.41 -10.61
C LEU A 140 -10.05 -12.12 -11.33
N ASN A 141 -11.32 -12.01 -11.74
CA ASN A 141 -11.84 -10.80 -12.36
C ASN A 141 -11.77 -9.59 -11.40
N ASN A 142 -12.10 -9.79 -10.13
CA ASN A 142 -11.98 -8.75 -9.11
C ASN A 142 -10.51 -8.34 -8.90
N LEU A 143 -9.60 -9.30 -8.82
CA LEU A 143 -8.15 -9.05 -8.71
C LEU A 143 -7.64 -8.21 -9.88
N LYS A 144 -7.87 -8.64 -11.12
CA LYS A 144 -7.44 -7.92 -12.33
C LYS A 144 -7.98 -6.50 -12.36
N ARG A 145 -9.28 -6.34 -12.12
CA ARG A 145 -9.93 -5.03 -12.16
C ARG A 145 -9.40 -4.10 -11.07
N THR A 146 -9.20 -4.60 -9.85
CA THR A 146 -8.70 -3.80 -8.72
C THR A 146 -7.25 -3.39 -8.95
N VAL A 147 -6.39 -4.30 -9.39
CA VAL A 147 -5.00 -3.98 -9.73
C VAL A 147 -4.95 -2.96 -10.87
N SER A 148 -5.72 -3.16 -11.95
CA SER A 148 -5.76 -2.24 -13.09
C SER A 148 -6.21 -0.81 -12.71
N GLU A 149 -7.20 -0.67 -11.83
CA GLU A 149 -7.68 0.65 -11.38
C GLU A 149 -6.68 1.35 -10.45
N CYS A 150 -5.82 0.58 -9.77
CA CYS A 150 -4.90 1.09 -8.75
C CYS A 150 -3.44 1.16 -9.20
N ILE A 151 -3.11 0.66 -10.40
CA ILE A 151 -1.71 0.53 -10.86
C ILE A 151 -1.07 1.90 -11.13
N ASP A 152 -1.87 2.88 -11.55
CA ASP A 152 -1.41 4.26 -11.67
C ASP A 152 -1.46 4.96 -10.31
N LYS A 153 -0.27 5.29 -9.80
CA LYS A 153 -0.10 6.01 -8.53
C LYS A 153 -0.53 7.47 -8.58
N TYR A 154 -0.77 8.02 -9.76
CA TYR A 154 -1.18 9.40 -9.98
C TYR A 154 -2.69 9.55 -10.14
N ASP A 155 -3.41 8.46 -10.41
CA ASP A 155 -4.87 8.44 -10.46
C ASP A 155 -5.48 8.34 -9.07
N GLN A 156 -6.74 8.76 -8.95
CA GLN A 156 -7.43 8.85 -7.67
C GLN A 156 -7.43 7.52 -6.87
N PRO A 157 -7.71 6.34 -7.44
CA PRO A 157 -7.73 5.10 -6.65
C PRO A 157 -6.36 4.77 -6.03
N GLY A 158 -5.29 4.87 -6.82
CA GLY A 158 -3.92 4.69 -6.36
C GLY A 158 -3.49 5.75 -5.34
N MET A 159 -3.95 7.00 -5.50
CA MET A 159 -3.69 8.08 -4.56
C MET A 159 -4.41 7.89 -3.23
N VAL A 160 -5.66 7.44 -3.23
CA VAL A 160 -6.43 7.22 -1.99
C VAL A 160 -5.77 6.14 -1.12
N MET A 161 -5.24 5.07 -1.72
CA MET A 161 -4.48 4.06 -0.96
C MET A 161 -3.21 4.68 -0.34
N GLN A 162 -2.44 5.45 -1.10
CA GLN A 162 -1.25 6.14 -0.58
C GLN A 162 -1.61 7.16 0.51
N ALA A 163 -2.71 7.90 0.35
CA ALA A 163 -3.19 8.85 1.34
C ALA A 163 -3.59 8.13 2.63
N SER A 164 -4.18 6.94 2.51
CA SER A 164 -4.50 6.09 3.65
C SER A 164 -3.24 5.69 4.42
N VAL A 165 -2.13 5.36 3.74
CA VAL A 165 -0.84 5.09 4.41
C VAL A 165 -0.40 6.27 5.30
N MET A 166 -0.48 7.49 4.76
CA MET A 166 -0.12 8.71 5.49
C MET A 166 -1.08 9.02 6.64
N TYR A 167 -2.38 8.88 6.38
CA TYR A 167 -3.43 9.08 7.38
C TYR A 167 -3.27 8.14 8.56
N ILE A 168 -3.11 6.83 8.29
CA ILE A 168 -2.91 5.80 9.29
C ILE A 168 -1.67 6.09 10.14
N ARG A 169 -0.55 6.45 9.50
CA ARG A 169 0.66 6.85 10.22
C ARG A 169 0.43 8.03 11.16
N GLY A 170 -0.36 9.03 10.74
CA GLY A 170 -0.73 10.17 11.57
C GLY A 170 -1.55 9.77 12.80
N ILE A 171 -2.63 9.00 12.60
CA ILE A 171 -3.56 8.66 13.70
C ILE A 171 -2.99 7.65 14.70
N THR A 172 -2.01 6.83 14.32
CA THR A 172 -1.34 5.91 15.24
C THR A 172 -0.18 6.57 16.00
N GLY A 173 0.17 7.81 15.67
CA GLY A 173 1.29 8.55 16.27
C GLY A 173 2.66 8.20 15.65
N GLY A 174 2.69 7.69 14.42
CA GLY A 174 3.92 7.39 13.69
C GLY A 174 4.44 8.56 12.84
N LEU A 175 3.65 9.62 12.71
CA LEU A 175 3.94 10.82 11.91
C LEU A 175 3.54 12.06 12.71
N TYR A 176 4.48 12.97 12.88
CA TYR A 176 4.29 14.22 13.62
C TYR A 176 4.60 15.41 12.74
N PHE A 177 3.77 16.44 12.83
CA PHE A 177 3.98 17.71 12.14
C PHE A 177 4.32 18.80 13.15
N ASN A 178 5.33 19.60 12.82
CA ASN A 178 5.67 20.78 13.62
C ASN A 178 4.56 21.84 13.48
N LYS A 179 4.36 22.65 14.53
CA LYS A 179 3.28 23.66 14.64
C LYS A 179 3.21 24.68 13.50
N GLY A 180 4.27 24.86 12.71
CA GLY A 180 4.32 25.79 11.58
C GLY A 180 4.03 25.17 10.21
N ILE A 181 3.81 23.85 10.13
CA ILE A 181 3.56 23.17 8.85
C ILE A 181 2.05 23.11 8.60
N LYS A 182 1.61 23.64 7.44
CA LYS A 182 0.23 23.45 6.97
C LYS A 182 0.03 21.98 6.61
N LEU A 183 -0.88 21.31 7.30
CA LEU A 183 -1.22 19.92 7.03
C LEU A 183 -1.87 19.77 5.65
N PRO A 184 -1.52 18.73 4.87
CA PRO A 184 -2.24 18.44 3.63
C PRO A 184 -3.68 18.02 3.94
N ASN A 185 -4.64 18.54 3.17
CA ASN A 185 -6.03 18.16 3.30
C ASN A 185 -6.30 16.86 2.53
N LEU A 186 -6.10 15.71 3.17
CA LEU A 186 -6.25 14.41 2.53
C LEU A 186 -7.68 14.13 2.03
N GLU A 187 -8.71 14.73 2.62
CA GLU A 187 -10.10 14.55 2.19
C GLU A 187 -10.35 15.10 0.77
N LYS A 188 -9.55 16.08 0.34
CA LYS A 188 -9.64 16.62 -1.03
C LYS A 188 -9.24 15.59 -2.09
N ILE A 189 -8.40 14.61 -1.75
CA ILE A 189 -8.08 13.51 -2.67
C ILE A 189 -9.33 12.69 -3.00
N ILE A 190 -10.28 12.59 -2.07
CA ILE A 190 -11.53 11.83 -2.25
C ILE A 190 -12.63 12.72 -2.86
N THR A 191 -12.78 13.94 -2.34
CA THR A 191 -13.93 14.80 -2.64
C THR A 191 -13.76 15.69 -3.86
N ASP A 192 -12.52 16.04 -4.22
CA ASP A 192 -12.21 17.02 -5.27
C ASP A 192 -10.75 16.88 -5.74
N PHE A 193 -10.48 15.76 -6.41
CA PHE A 193 -9.12 15.28 -6.71
C PHE A 193 -8.30 16.28 -7.55
N ASP A 194 -8.94 16.93 -8.52
CA ASP A 194 -8.29 17.82 -9.49
C ASP A 194 -8.16 19.28 -9.03
N SER A 195 -8.72 19.63 -7.87
CA SER A 195 -8.52 20.94 -7.25
C SER A 195 -7.06 21.19 -6.89
N ASP A 196 -6.66 22.46 -6.77
CA ASP A 196 -5.31 22.83 -6.34
C ASP A 196 -4.96 22.24 -4.97
N GLU A 197 -5.94 22.19 -4.06
CA GLU A 197 -5.79 21.57 -2.74
C GLU A 197 -5.63 20.04 -2.84
N GLY A 198 -6.40 19.38 -3.71
CA GLY A 198 -6.29 17.95 -3.98
C GLY A 198 -4.93 17.58 -4.57
N LYS A 199 -4.46 18.35 -5.57
CA LYS A 199 -3.13 18.21 -6.17
C LYS A 199 -2.00 18.44 -5.17
N MET A 200 -2.12 19.44 -4.30
CA MET A 200 -1.14 19.72 -3.25
C MET A 200 -1.09 18.59 -2.21
N ALA A 201 -2.25 18.09 -1.78
CA ALA A 201 -2.34 16.94 -0.88
C ALA A 201 -1.73 15.68 -1.51
N ALA A 202 -2.05 15.39 -2.77
CA ALA A 202 -1.49 14.27 -3.53
C ALA A 202 0.04 14.37 -3.66
N ALA A 203 0.58 15.56 -3.90
CA ALA A 203 2.03 15.77 -3.94
C ALA A 203 2.70 15.46 -2.59
N SER A 204 2.09 15.89 -1.48
CA SER A 204 2.59 15.61 -0.13
C SER A 204 2.54 14.11 0.19
N VAL A 205 1.44 13.44 -0.17
CA VAL A 205 1.27 12.00 0.01
C VAL A 205 2.34 11.20 -0.75
N ARG A 206 2.57 11.51 -2.03
CA ARG A 206 3.59 10.80 -2.84
C ARG A 206 4.99 10.97 -2.26
N ALA A 207 5.33 12.17 -1.77
CA ALA A 207 6.61 12.41 -1.12
C ALA A 207 6.73 11.60 0.18
N PHE A 208 5.66 11.52 0.97
CA PHE A 208 5.64 10.79 2.22
C PHE A 208 5.74 9.26 2.04
N VAL A 209 4.91 8.65 1.19
CA VAL A 209 4.81 7.18 1.12
C VAL A 209 6.14 6.50 0.74
N MET A 210 6.97 7.17 -0.06
CA MET A 210 8.31 6.67 -0.39
C MET A 210 9.18 6.48 0.87
N THR A 211 9.03 7.35 1.87
CA THR A 211 9.79 7.26 3.13
C THR A 211 9.44 6.03 3.95
N GLU A 212 8.20 5.51 3.82
CA GLU A 212 7.83 4.27 4.50
C GLU A 212 8.61 3.09 3.91
N TYR A 213 9.08 3.16 2.66
CA TYR A 213 9.75 2.07 1.93
C TYR A 213 11.24 2.27 1.70
N MET A 214 11.78 3.45 1.95
CA MET A 214 13.24 3.65 1.89
C MET A 214 13.91 2.85 3.03
N PRO A 215 14.85 1.95 2.72
CA PRO A 215 15.59 1.23 3.74
C PRO A 215 16.55 2.20 4.46
N MET A 216 16.22 2.57 5.69
CA MET A 216 17.13 3.27 6.60
C MET A 216 17.85 2.23 7.48
N GLY A 217 18.73 1.44 6.87
CA GLY A 217 19.67 0.55 7.58
C GLY A 217 19.21 -0.88 7.89
N GLU A 218 17.91 -1.20 7.87
CA GLU A 218 17.40 -2.58 7.91
C GLU A 218 16.86 -2.99 6.55
N ASP A 219 17.16 -4.23 6.12
CA ASP A 219 16.53 -4.85 4.95
C ASP A 219 15.02 -4.90 5.17
N LYS A 220 14.29 -4.01 4.50
CA LYS A 220 12.86 -4.18 4.31
C LYS A 220 12.69 -5.40 3.41
N SER A 221 12.07 -6.44 3.97
CA SER A 221 11.81 -7.68 3.24
C SER A 221 10.76 -7.44 2.16
N ASP A 222 11.19 -7.37 0.90
CA ASP A 222 10.30 -7.32 -0.28
C ASP A 222 9.61 -8.67 -0.58
N LYS A 223 9.72 -9.66 0.33
CA LYS A 223 9.19 -11.02 0.14
C LYS A 223 7.72 -11.06 -0.25
N TRP A 224 6.85 -10.27 0.40
CA TRP A 224 5.43 -10.26 0.05
C TRP A 224 5.21 -9.64 -1.33
N SER A 225 5.84 -8.49 -1.61
CA SER A 225 5.70 -7.83 -2.91
C SER A 225 6.21 -8.67 -4.08
N GLU A 226 7.34 -9.35 -3.90
CA GLU A 226 7.88 -10.30 -4.86
C GLU A 226 6.95 -11.52 -5.03
N SER A 227 6.49 -12.10 -3.92
CA SER A 227 5.56 -13.23 -3.90
C SER A 227 4.24 -12.90 -4.60
N PHE A 228 3.71 -11.69 -4.39
CA PHE A 228 2.49 -11.21 -5.04
C PHE A 228 2.62 -11.21 -6.57
N TRP A 229 3.70 -10.67 -7.12
CA TRP A 229 3.85 -10.68 -8.58
C TRP A 229 4.16 -12.08 -9.13
N ASN A 230 5.00 -12.85 -8.43
CA ASN A 230 5.36 -14.22 -8.83
C ASN A 230 4.18 -15.19 -8.82
N GLN A 231 3.29 -15.07 -7.83
CA GLN A 231 2.06 -15.86 -7.78
C GLN A 231 1.03 -15.31 -8.77
N GLY A 232 0.88 -13.98 -8.87
CA GLY A 232 -0.04 -13.34 -9.80
C GLY A 232 0.18 -13.78 -11.25
N TYR A 233 1.44 -13.90 -11.67
CA TYR A 233 1.80 -14.45 -12.98
C TYR A 233 1.31 -15.88 -13.23
N LYS A 234 1.19 -16.70 -12.18
CA LYS A 234 0.73 -18.10 -12.25
C LYS A 234 -0.79 -18.25 -12.16
N LEU A 235 -1.51 -17.18 -11.79
CA LEU A 235 -2.95 -17.26 -11.51
C LEU A 235 -3.80 -17.34 -12.78
N ASP A 236 -3.34 -16.76 -13.88
CA ASP A 236 -4.03 -16.76 -15.16
C ASP A 236 -3.04 -16.49 -16.31
N THR A 237 -3.40 -16.89 -17.52
CA THR A 237 -2.66 -16.56 -18.74
C THR A 237 -2.76 -15.06 -19.06
N CYS A 238 -1.61 -14.43 -19.30
CA CYS A 238 -1.58 -13.08 -19.88
C CYS A 238 -1.98 -13.19 -21.35
N LYS A 239 -3.09 -12.57 -21.73
CA LYS A 239 -3.52 -12.47 -23.13
C LYS A 239 -3.04 -11.14 -23.67
N PHE A 240 -2.21 -11.16 -24.71
CA PHE A 240 -1.78 -9.93 -25.34
C PHE A 240 -2.73 -9.55 -26.49
N PRO A 241 -3.12 -8.26 -26.63
CA PRO A 241 -4.07 -7.84 -27.66
C PRO A 241 -3.67 -8.15 -29.11
N TRP A 242 -2.38 -8.44 -29.35
CA TRP A 242 -1.84 -8.76 -30.67
C TRP A 242 -1.80 -10.26 -30.99
N GLU A 243 -2.11 -11.15 -30.04
CA GLU A 243 -2.13 -12.60 -30.24
C GLU A 243 -3.47 -13.10 -30.83
N GLU A 244 -4.48 -12.24 -30.97
CA GLU A 244 -5.79 -12.57 -31.58
C GLU A 244 -5.83 -12.34 -33.11
N ASN A 245 -4.70 -11.98 -33.74
CA ASN A 245 -4.59 -11.70 -35.18
C ASN A 245 -3.67 -12.67 -35.95
N GLU A 246 -3.30 -13.82 -35.37
CA GLU A 246 -2.67 -14.95 -36.08
C GLU A 246 -3.64 -16.12 -36.25
#